data_AF-A0A9E1KQN7-F1
#
_entry.id   AF-A0A9E1KQN7-F1
#
_cell.length_a   1.000
_cell.length_b   1.000
_cell.length_c   1.000
_cell.angle_alpha   90.00
_cell.angle_beta   90.00
_cell.angle_gamma   90.00
#
_symmetry.space_group_name_H-M   'P 1'
#
loop_
_entity.id
_entity.type
_entity.pdbx_description
1 polymer ?
#
loop_
_entity_poly.entity_id
_entity_poly.type
_entity_poly.pdbx_seq_one_letter_code
_entity_poly.pdbx_strand_id
1 'polypeptide(L)' 'RQGFGRGLCTYTDRFVVGGSSPSTVSLYDIQSGQEVASVNITMDIRNAIHGLEVWPYAQ' A
#
# COMPACT_ATOMS: atom_id res chain seq x y z
N ARG A 1 -9.07 -2.21 -13.67
CA ARG A 1 -9.89 -1.14 -13.06
C ARG A 1 -8.99 -0.33 -12.14
N GLN A 2 -9.05 1.00 -12.16
CA GLN A 2 -8.39 1.82 -11.14
C GLN A 2 -8.96 1.46 -9.76
N GLY A 3 -8.12 1.53 -8.71
CA GLY A 3 -8.52 1.14 -7.35
C GLY A 3 -8.69 -0.38 -7.13
N PHE A 4 -8.24 -1.25 -8.05
CA PHE A 4 -8.16 -2.68 -7.76
C PHE A 4 -7.08 -2.92 -6.70
N GLY A 5 -7.43 -3.53 -5.57
CA GLY A 5 -6.48 -3.89 -4.50
C GLY A 5 -5.46 -4.92 -4.97
N ARG A 6 -4.18 -4.69 -4.69
CA ARG A 6 -3.04 -5.49 -5.17
C ARG A 6 -1.93 -5.54 -4.13
N GLY A 7 -1.95 -6.55 -3.29
CA GLY A 7 -1.02 -6.69 -2.18
C GLY A 7 -1.50 -5.96 -0.93
N LEU A 8 -1.17 -6.56 0.21
CA LEU A 8 -1.49 -6.09 1.55
C LEU A 8 -0.39 -6.61 2.47
N CYS A 9 0.21 -5.75 3.27
CA CYS A 9 1.11 -6.17 4.33
C CYS A 9 0.83 -5.40 5.61
N THR A 10 1.13 -6.01 6.75
CA THR A 10 1.11 -5.32 8.04
C THR A 10 2.37 -4.49 8.19
N TYR A 11 2.23 -3.29 8.73
CA TYR A 11 3.35 -2.48 9.18
C TYR A 11 3.14 -2.20 10.66
N THR A 12 3.88 -2.90 11.51
CA THR A 12 3.64 -2.97 12.97
C THR A 12 2.24 -3.52 13.32
N ASP A 13 1.88 -3.48 14.60
CA ASP A 13 0.55 -3.90 15.08
C ASP A 13 -0.55 -2.85 14.86
N ARG A 14 -0.20 -1.65 14.37
CA ARG A 14 -1.14 -0.53 14.23
C ARG A 14 -1.51 -0.20 12.79
N PHE A 15 -0.65 -0.51 11.82
CA PHE A 15 -0.85 -0.06 10.45
C PHE A 15 -0.91 -1.22 9.46
N VAL A 16 -1.66 -0.98 8.39
CA VAL A 16 -1.74 -1.87 7.24
C VAL A 16 -1.42 -1.06 6.00
N VAL A 17 -0.62 -1.64 5.11
CA VAL A 17 -0.24 -1.04 3.84
C VAL A 17 -0.99 -1.76 2.73
N GLY A 18 -1.79 -1.03 1.97
CA GLY A 18 -2.54 -1.54 0.82
C GLY A 18 -1.97 -1.03 -0.50
N GLY A 19 -1.81 -1.93 -1.46
CA GLY A 19 -1.49 -1.57 -2.84
C GLY A 19 -2.76 -1.45 -3.68
N SER A 20 -2.80 -0.50 -4.61
CA SER A 20 -3.87 -0.40 -5.60
C SER A 20 -3.36 0.08 -6.96
N SER A 21 -4.12 -0.19 -8.01
CA SER A 21 -3.77 0.24 -9.37
C SER A 21 -4.26 1.67 -9.69
N PRO A 22 -3.50 2.46 -10.48
CA PRO A 22 -2.13 2.19 -10.89
C PRO A 22 -1.17 2.49 -9.74
N SER A 23 -0.25 1.57 -9.45
CA SER A 23 0.96 1.78 -8.63
C SER A 23 0.85 2.70 -7.40
N THR A 24 -0.25 2.62 -6.65
CA THR A 24 -0.52 3.44 -5.46
C THR A 24 -0.34 2.60 -4.20
N VAL A 25 0.42 3.10 -3.24
CA VAL A 25 0.57 2.53 -1.90
C VAL A 25 -0.16 3.44 -0.92
N SER A 26 -1.12 2.91 -0.16
CA SER A 26 -1.82 3.62 0.92
C SER A 26 -1.51 2.97 2.27
N LEU A 27 -1.30 3.80 3.29
CA LEU A 27 -1.14 3.40 4.69
C LEU A 27 -2.44 3.68 5.44
N TYR A 28 -2.93 2.68 6.16
CA TYR A 28 -4.15 2.76 6.95
C TYR A 28 -3.82 2.53 8.43
N ASP A 29 -4.36 3.37 9.31
CA ASP A 29 -4.34 3.16 10.76
C ASP A 29 -5.56 2.33 11.17
N ILE A 30 -5.34 1.12 11.68
CA ILE A 30 -6.44 0.22 12.03
C ILE A 30 -7.24 0.69 13.24
N GLN A 31 -6.62 1.50 14.11
CA GLN A 31 -7.27 1.98 15.32
C GLN A 31 -8.31 3.06 14.99
N SER A 32 -7.98 3.95 14.05
CA SER A 32 -8.90 5.00 13.60
C SER A 32 -9.75 4.59 12.39
N GLY A 33 -9.34 3.54 11.68
CA GLY A 33 -9.96 3.10 10.42
C GLY A 33 -9.76 4.07 9.27
N GLN A 34 -8.79 5.00 9.37
CA GLN A 34 -8.56 6.04 8.38
C GLN A 34 -7.32 5.76 7.52
N GLU A 35 -7.34 6.24 6.28
CA GLU A 35 -6.12 6.40 5.49
C GLU A 35 -5.29 7.53 6.09
N VAL A 36 -4.02 7.26 6.38
CA VAL A 36 -3.09 8.23 6.97
C VAL A 36 -2.08 8.76 5.97
N ALA A 37 -1.81 8.02 4.88
CA ALA A 37 -0.95 8.46 3.79
C ALA A 37 -1.26 7.67 2.51
N SER A 38 -1.03 8.30 1.36
CA SER A 38 -1.08 7.64 0.07
C SER A 38 -0.06 8.22 -0.89
N VAL A 39 0.63 7.36 -1.62
CA VAL A 39 1.63 7.72 -2.63
C VAL A 39 1.35 6.97 -3.92
N ASN A 40 1.16 7.70 -5.02
CA ASN A 40 1.17 7.13 -6.34
C ASN A 40 2.59 7.19 -6.92
N ILE A 41 3.16 6.03 -7.25
CA ILE A 41 4.52 5.92 -7.81
C ILE A 41 4.51 6.31 -9.30
N THR A 42 3.49 5.84 -10.02
CA THR A 42 3.32 6.12 -11.46
C THR A 42 1.90 5.81 -11.91
N MET A 43 1.48 6.49 -12.97
CA MET A 43 0.22 6.21 -13.65
C MET A 43 0.35 5.15 -14.75
N ASP A 44 1.56 4.68 -15.07
CA ASP A 44 1.76 3.58 -16.01
C ASP A 44 1.31 2.25 -15.38
N ILE A 45 0.23 1.69 -15.93
CA ILE A 45 -0.41 0.47 -15.40
C ILE A 45 0.49 -0.77 -15.47
N ARG A 46 1.53 -0.76 -16.31
CA ARG A 46 2.50 -1.86 -16.41
C ARG A 46 3.34 -2.01 -15.14
N ASN A 47 3.44 -0.94 -14.34
CA ASN A 47 4.19 -0.91 -13.09
C ASN A 47 3.30 -1.09 -11.86
N ALA A 48 2.06 -1.59 -12.03
CA ALA A 48 1.15 -1.81 -10.92
C ALA A 48 1.79 -2.68 -9.84
N ILE A 49 1.46 -2.41 -8.58
CA ILE A 49 1.90 -3.24 -7.44
C ILE A 49 1.31 -4.64 -7.60
N HIS A 50 2.09 -5.69 -7.43
CA HIS A 50 1.63 -7.09 -7.52
C HIS A 50 1.69 -7.81 -6.17
N GLY A 51 2.64 -7.42 -5.34
CA GLY A 51 2.79 -7.86 -3.95
C GLY A 51 3.40 -6.72 -3.13
N LEU A 52 3.17 -6.76 -1.82
CA LEU A 52 3.75 -5.84 -0.86
C LEU A 52 4.29 -6.67 0.30
N GLU A 53 5.49 -6.34 0.74
CA GLU A 53 6.14 -6.93 1.90
C GLU A 53 6.95 -5.81 2.57
N VAL A 54 7.04 -5.86 3.89
CA VAL A 54 7.94 -4.95 4.60
C VAL A 54 9.35 -5.49 4.43
N TRP A 55 10.22 -4.73 3.77
CA TRP A 55 11.62 -5.13 3.64
C TRP A 55 12.29 -5.13 5.02
N PRO A 56 12.84 -6.26 5.50
CA PRO A 56 13.20 -6.47 6.91
C PRO A 56 14.48 -5.76 7.36
N TYR A 57 14.97 -4.78 6.59
CA TYR A 57 16.21 -4.04 6.88
C TYR A 57 15.99 -2.53 6.96
N ALA A 58 14.88 -2.10 7.56
CA ALA A 58 14.81 -0.75 8.10
C ALA A 58 15.75 -0.69 9.32
N GLN A 59 16.92 -0.09 9.13
CA GLN A 59 17.78 0.38 10.22
C GLN A 59 17.13 1.55 10.93
#